data_AF-A0A8T1VLF0-F1
#
_entry.id   AF-A0A8T1VLF0-F1
#
_cell.length_a   1.000
_cell.length_b   1.000
_cell.length_c   1.000
_cell.angle_alpha   90.00
_cell.angle_beta   90.00
_cell.angle_gamma   90.00
#
_symmetry.space_group_name_H-M   'P 1'
#
loop_
_entity.id
_entity.type
_entity.pdbx_description
1 polymer ?
#
loop_
_entity_poly.entity_id
_entity_poly.type
_entity_poly.pdbx_seq_one_letter_code
_entity_poly.pdbx_strand_id
1 'polypeptide(L)'
;MGNVWSYYAGDGDVFDKAAYLSSSEGACSVFYTSFRRSAAKVVLQQEASGLTSEREQVLLTLENWVSEVSHLYDQDEESPGPVAMQQELVFDPSKAGEVTRQTDDDSVPATLEENILKGLCSNPLSTPDSIYKIMVQLGKRLGGDEFLRAVGKYPRAARLFASQLLLARSDVNNAFQMSVLQGNFSQAAAVVGKAAYGDSVLETKRHRLKEAYKLLQASLDTSSPSITSALSMSATELHELSVSRSSDSFNQVMTNEMLQLLETQRSMERTLAIPAGLLVGSSLVETIQKLVTLHPVHRQALVLAVDCAEQNTVPPRQFWWTLLRVLARTGQWETLLALAGATRPPIGYVPIVEVMLDDDRHDLVQDLLDAIHNDDEHEQVVALLTEDEDGQEDQEPLQLDTL
;
A
#
# COMPACT_ATOMS: atom_id res chain seq x y z
N MET A 1 -3.19 2.62 -0.90
CA MET A 1 -2.90 4.01 -0.50
C MET A 1 -3.08 4.91 -1.71
N GLY A 2 -4.28 5.44 -1.89
CA GLY A 2 -4.65 6.20 -3.08
C GLY A 2 -4.52 7.72 -2.89
N ASN A 3 -4.07 8.38 -3.94
CA ASN A 3 -4.38 9.77 -4.33
C ASN A 3 -3.85 10.97 -3.52
N VAL A 4 -3.14 10.80 -2.40
CA VAL A 4 -2.50 11.97 -1.75
C VAL A 4 -1.18 12.33 -2.42
N TRP A 5 -0.47 11.35 -3.00
CA TRP A 5 0.89 11.58 -3.51
C TRP A 5 1.00 11.96 -4.99
N SER A 6 -0.06 11.77 -5.78
CA SER A 6 -0.09 12.13 -7.21
C SER A 6 -0.07 13.63 -7.47
N TYR A 7 -0.33 14.46 -6.45
CA TYR A 7 -0.25 15.93 -6.52
C TYR A 7 1.15 16.47 -6.20
N TYR A 8 2.09 15.63 -5.75
CA TYR A 8 3.46 16.04 -5.40
C TYR A 8 4.50 15.70 -6.50
N ALA A 9 4.06 15.66 -7.76
CA ALA A 9 4.97 15.78 -8.89
C ALA A 9 5.43 17.24 -8.98
N GLY A 10 6.50 17.58 -8.25
CA GLY A 10 7.23 18.84 -8.48
C GLY A 10 7.86 18.88 -9.88
N ASP A 11 8.49 20.01 -10.22
CA ASP A 11 9.25 20.25 -11.48
C ASP A 11 10.43 19.27 -11.74
N GLY A 12 10.62 18.26 -10.90
CA GLY A 12 11.68 17.26 -11.02
C GLY A 12 11.17 15.94 -11.59
N ASP A 13 11.85 15.44 -12.62
CA ASP A 13 11.63 14.12 -13.26
C ASP A 13 11.83 12.92 -12.32
N VAL A 14 12.32 13.13 -11.08
CA VAL A 14 12.64 12.08 -10.10
C VAL A 14 11.96 12.40 -8.77
N PHE A 15 11.22 11.44 -8.23
CA PHE A 15 10.58 11.52 -6.93
C PHE A 15 11.63 11.37 -5.81
N ASP A 16 11.84 12.45 -5.05
CA ASP A 16 12.71 12.44 -3.86
C ASP A 16 11.87 12.58 -2.59
N LYS A 17 11.64 11.45 -1.92
CA LYS A 17 10.91 11.42 -0.64
C LYS A 17 11.58 12.25 0.45
N ALA A 18 12.92 12.28 0.51
CA ALA A 18 13.66 13.00 1.55
C ALA A 18 13.49 14.51 1.41
N ALA A 19 13.48 15.03 0.17
CA ALA A 19 13.20 16.44 -0.09
C ALA A 19 11.82 16.87 0.47
N TYR A 20 10.78 16.05 0.27
CA TYR A 20 9.43 16.34 0.77
C TYR A 20 9.31 16.25 2.30
N LEU A 21 10.02 15.30 2.91
CA LEU A 21 9.97 15.09 4.35
C LEU A 21 10.88 16.05 5.14
N SER A 22 11.93 16.61 4.53
CA SER A 22 12.91 17.49 5.18
C SER A 22 12.32 18.71 5.90
N SER A 23 11.14 19.19 5.47
CA SER A 23 10.42 20.28 6.17
C SER A 23 9.78 19.87 7.50
N SER A 24 9.58 18.56 7.72
CA SER A 24 8.83 17.98 8.85
C SER A 24 9.63 16.95 9.66
N GLU A 25 10.74 16.44 9.13
CA GLU A 25 11.58 15.40 9.74
C GLU A 25 12.05 15.74 11.16
N GLY A 26 12.46 17.00 11.39
CA GLY A 26 12.93 17.45 12.70
C GLY A 26 11.86 17.33 13.78
N ALA A 27 10.61 17.72 13.49
CA ALA A 27 9.51 17.63 14.45
C ALA A 27 9.03 16.18 14.65
N CYS A 28 8.99 15.38 13.57
CA CYS A 28 8.58 13.99 13.63
C CYS A 28 9.57 13.13 14.45
N SER A 29 10.88 13.27 14.24
CA SER A 29 11.87 12.49 14.99
C SER A 29 11.92 12.89 16.47
N VAL A 30 11.77 14.18 16.79
CA VAL A 30 11.68 14.63 18.20
C VAL A 30 10.46 14.02 18.88
N PHE A 31 9.31 13.98 18.20
CA PHE A 31 8.12 13.30 18.69
C PHE A 31 8.40 11.80 18.97
N TYR A 32 8.92 11.06 17.98
CA TYR A 32 9.14 9.61 18.14
C TYR A 32 10.21 9.27 19.17
N THR A 33 11.26 10.08 19.32
CA THR A 33 12.26 9.88 20.38
C THR A 33 11.68 10.11 21.78
N SER A 34 10.83 11.12 21.96
CA SER A 34 10.10 11.31 23.22
C SER A 34 9.13 10.18 23.48
N PHE A 35 8.30 9.85 22.49
CA PHE A 35 7.27 8.82 22.57
C PHE A 35 7.87 7.44 22.84
N ARG A 36 9.03 7.11 22.25
CA ARG A 36 9.77 5.86 22.52
C ARG A 36 10.14 5.74 24.00
N ARG A 37 10.58 6.83 24.64
CA ARG A 37 10.88 6.82 26.09
C ARG A 37 9.61 6.58 26.90
N SER A 38 8.50 7.20 26.54
CA SER A 38 7.20 6.99 27.16
C SER A 38 6.75 5.54 27.02
N ALA A 39 6.79 4.98 25.81
CA ALA A 39 6.47 3.58 25.54
C ALA A 39 7.37 2.62 26.34
N ALA A 40 8.67 2.89 26.40
CA ALA A 40 9.60 2.09 27.20
C ALA A 40 9.29 2.15 28.71
N LYS A 41 8.84 3.31 29.22
CA LYS A 41 8.41 3.46 30.61
C LYS A 41 7.14 2.63 30.89
N VAL A 42 6.15 2.69 30.00
CA VAL A 42 4.92 1.88 30.09
C VAL A 42 5.26 0.39 30.12
N VAL A 43 6.16 -0.04 29.22
CA VAL A 43 6.67 -1.42 29.17
C VAL A 43 7.35 -1.86 30.47
N LEU A 44 8.02 -0.96 31.19
CA LEU A 44 8.67 -1.28 32.47
C LEU A 44 7.69 -1.32 33.65
N GLN A 45 6.59 -0.56 33.58
CA GLN A 45 5.61 -0.45 34.67
C GLN A 45 4.58 -1.57 34.67
N GLN A 46 4.33 -2.21 33.53
CA GLN A 46 3.38 -3.32 33.45
C GLN A 46 3.96 -4.57 34.12
N GLU A 47 3.27 -5.14 35.11
CA GLU A 47 3.61 -6.45 35.68
C GLU A 47 3.39 -7.55 34.63
N ALA A 48 4.05 -8.70 34.77
CA ALA A 48 4.00 -9.74 33.72
C ALA A 48 2.72 -10.52 33.93
N SER A 49 1.59 -10.07 33.37
CA SER A 49 0.41 -10.93 33.25
C SER A 49 0.70 -11.99 32.18
N GLY A 50 1.54 -12.96 32.53
CA GLY A 50 1.85 -14.13 31.72
C GLY A 50 0.71 -15.14 31.71
N LEU A 51 -0.55 -14.70 31.80
CA LEU A 51 -1.69 -15.60 31.75
C LEU A 51 -1.82 -16.12 30.32
N THR A 52 -1.69 -17.44 30.17
CA THR A 52 -1.79 -18.12 28.86
C THR A 52 -3.10 -17.79 28.13
N SER A 53 -4.18 -17.55 28.89
CA SER A 53 -5.48 -17.17 28.34
C SER A 53 -5.46 -15.81 27.61
N GLU A 54 -4.78 -14.80 28.14
CA GLU A 54 -4.66 -13.49 27.49
C GLU A 54 -3.85 -13.60 26.20
N ARG A 55 -2.78 -14.41 26.23
CA ARG A 55 -1.97 -14.72 25.06
C ARG A 55 -2.76 -15.40 23.95
N GLU A 56 -3.57 -16.40 24.30
CA GLU A 56 -4.41 -17.11 23.34
C GLU A 56 -5.47 -16.19 22.74
N GLN A 57 -6.11 -15.35 23.56
CA GLN A 57 -7.12 -14.40 23.08
C GLN A 57 -6.53 -13.37 22.10
N VAL A 58 -5.37 -12.79 22.41
CA VAL A 58 -4.70 -11.84 21.51
C VAL A 58 -4.29 -12.52 20.19
N LEU A 59 -3.77 -13.74 20.24
CA LEU A 59 -3.43 -14.48 19.03
C LEU A 59 -4.67 -14.83 18.20
N LEU A 60 -5.79 -15.20 18.82
CA LEU A 60 -7.07 -15.43 18.15
C LEU A 60 -7.60 -14.15 17.48
N THR A 61 -7.49 -13.00 18.14
CA THR A 61 -7.87 -11.70 17.54
C THR A 61 -7.01 -11.38 16.33
N LEU A 62 -5.72 -11.72 16.36
CA LEU A 62 -4.80 -11.50 15.25
C LEU A 62 -4.97 -12.50 14.10
N GLU A 63 -5.32 -13.75 14.41
CA GLU A 63 -5.65 -14.77 13.40
C GLU A 63 -6.93 -14.42 12.64
N ASN A 64 -7.93 -13.89 13.35
CA ASN A 64 -9.17 -13.39 12.77
C ASN A 64 -9.08 -11.93 12.30
N TRP A 65 -7.88 -11.36 12.23
CA TRP A 65 -7.70 -9.98 11.81
C TRP A 65 -8.11 -9.83 10.35
N VAL A 66 -9.19 -9.10 10.12
CA VAL A 66 -9.63 -8.79 8.76
C VAL A 66 -8.61 -7.86 8.13
N SER A 67 -7.85 -8.36 7.16
CA SER A 67 -6.87 -7.54 6.46
C SER A 67 -7.58 -6.41 5.73
N GLU A 68 -7.04 -5.19 5.83
CA GLU A 68 -7.55 -4.00 5.11
C GLU A 68 -7.62 -4.25 3.58
N VAL A 69 -6.80 -5.19 3.10
CA VAL A 69 -6.78 -5.70 1.73
C VAL A 69 -8.11 -6.33 1.30
N SER A 70 -8.75 -7.09 2.17
CA SER A 70 -10.03 -7.74 1.86
C SER A 70 -11.13 -6.71 1.61
N HIS A 71 -11.12 -5.58 2.33
CA HIS A 71 -12.13 -4.53 2.18
C HIS A 71 -11.90 -3.59 1.00
N LEU A 72 -10.64 -3.32 0.62
CA LEU A 72 -10.34 -2.38 -0.47
C LEU A 72 -10.47 -3.01 -1.87
N TYR A 73 -10.42 -4.34 -1.97
CA TYR A 73 -10.38 -5.05 -3.25
C TYR A 73 -11.45 -6.14 -3.38
N ASP A 74 -12.51 -6.10 -2.56
CA ASP A 74 -13.68 -7.01 -2.61
C ASP A 74 -14.51 -6.89 -3.90
N GLN A 75 -14.07 -6.07 -4.87
CA GLN A 75 -14.53 -6.18 -6.24
C GLN A 75 -13.69 -7.25 -6.95
N ASP A 76 -14.19 -8.49 -6.91
CA ASP A 76 -13.71 -9.68 -7.64
C ASP A 76 -13.43 -9.48 -9.15
N GLU A 77 -13.77 -8.31 -9.70
CA GLU A 77 -13.56 -7.93 -11.10
C GLU A 77 -12.26 -7.17 -11.39
N GLU A 78 -11.59 -6.56 -10.38
CA GLU A 78 -10.43 -5.68 -10.65
C GLU A 78 -9.06 -6.34 -10.47
N SER A 79 -8.97 -7.46 -9.74
CA SER A 79 -7.72 -8.17 -9.50
C SER A 79 -7.86 -9.65 -9.83
N PRO A 80 -6.89 -10.25 -10.55
CA PRO A 80 -6.89 -11.68 -10.70
C PRO A 80 -6.63 -12.28 -9.32
N GLY A 81 -7.55 -13.13 -8.83
CA GLY A 81 -7.31 -13.98 -7.66
C GLY A 81 -5.99 -14.75 -7.79
N PRO A 82 -5.46 -15.38 -6.72
CA PRO A 82 -4.10 -15.91 -6.67
C PRO A 82 -3.77 -16.72 -7.94
N VAL A 83 -3.06 -16.09 -8.88
CA VAL A 83 -2.68 -16.75 -10.12
C VAL A 83 -1.44 -17.55 -9.78
N ALA A 84 -1.62 -18.87 -9.65
CA ALA A 84 -0.51 -19.80 -9.56
C ALA A 84 0.28 -19.74 -10.87
N MET A 85 1.23 -18.81 -10.97
CA MET A 85 2.14 -18.74 -12.11
C MET A 85 3.17 -19.86 -11.99
N GLN A 86 3.25 -20.70 -13.03
CA GLN A 86 4.20 -21.81 -13.10
C GLN A 86 5.62 -21.38 -13.46
N GLN A 87 5.81 -20.14 -13.96
CA GLN A 87 7.07 -19.62 -14.45
C GLN A 87 7.37 -18.24 -13.88
N GLU A 88 8.63 -18.01 -13.48
CA GLU A 88 9.07 -16.70 -12.99
C GLU A 88 9.18 -15.69 -14.14
N LEU A 89 8.60 -14.51 -13.94
CA LEU A 89 8.70 -13.37 -14.86
C LEU A 89 10.04 -12.69 -14.64
N VAL A 90 11.08 -13.19 -15.30
CA VAL A 90 12.45 -12.68 -15.17
C VAL A 90 12.70 -11.64 -16.25
N PHE A 91 13.14 -10.45 -15.84
CA PHE A 91 13.60 -9.44 -16.78
C PHE A 91 15.07 -9.67 -17.14
N ASP A 92 15.35 -9.91 -18.42
CA ASP A 92 16.71 -10.00 -18.95
C ASP A 92 17.07 -8.69 -19.67
N PRO A 93 17.99 -7.87 -19.11
CA PRO A 93 18.36 -6.58 -19.69
C PRO A 93 19.06 -6.70 -21.04
N SER A 94 19.62 -7.88 -21.39
CA SER A 94 20.28 -8.09 -22.68
C SER A 94 19.30 -8.08 -23.86
N LYS A 95 18.03 -8.44 -23.63
CA LYS A 95 16.96 -8.42 -24.64
C LYS A 95 16.41 -7.01 -24.91
N ALA A 96 16.51 -6.09 -23.95
CA ALA A 96 16.04 -4.72 -24.09
C ALA A 96 16.81 -3.91 -25.15
N GLY A 97 18.12 -4.19 -25.31
CA GLY A 97 18.98 -3.55 -26.33
C GLY A 97 18.72 -4.05 -27.75
N GLU A 98 18.07 -5.20 -27.93
CA GLU A 98 17.64 -5.72 -29.24
C GLU A 98 16.31 -5.09 -29.69
N VAL A 99 15.42 -4.79 -28.73
CA VAL A 99 14.10 -4.17 -28.95
C VAL A 99 14.24 -2.73 -29.48
N THR A 100 15.15 -1.93 -28.90
CA THR A 100 15.41 -0.54 -29.33
C THR A 100 16.09 -0.43 -30.70
N ARG A 101 16.70 -1.49 -31.21
CA ARG A 101 17.29 -1.51 -32.56
C ARG A 101 16.32 -1.93 -33.66
N GLN A 102 15.17 -2.52 -33.31
CA GLN A 102 14.17 -3.00 -34.29
C GLN A 102 12.96 -2.07 -34.45
N THR A 103 12.80 -1.05 -33.62
CA THR A 103 11.74 -0.03 -33.75
C THR A 103 11.86 0.84 -35.00
N ASP A 104 13.05 0.88 -35.62
CA ASP A 104 13.31 1.64 -36.87
C ASP A 104 12.95 0.86 -38.16
N ASP A 105 12.51 -0.41 -38.07
CA ASP A 105 12.14 -1.18 -39.27
C ASP A 105 10.66 -0.94 -39.63
N ASP A 106 10.49 0.16 -40.36
CA ASP A 106 9.23 0.81 -40.66
C ASP A 106 8.32 -0.02 -41.62
N SER A 107 7.07 -0.21 -41.18
CA SER A 107 5.84 -0.12 -42.00
C SER A 107 5.29 -1.26 -42.86
N VAL A 108 5.94 -2.43 -43.03
CA VAL A 108 5.36 -3.51 -43.88
C VAL A 108 4.79 -4.66 -43.03
N PRO A 109 3.46 -4.89 -43.05
CA PRO A 109 2.89 -6.07 -42.41
C PRO A 109 3.40 -7.33 -43.10
N ALA A 110 3.98 -8.25 -42.33
CA ALA A 110 4.64 -9.43 -42.86
C ALA A 110 3.64 -10.47 -43.40
N THR A 111 2.37 -10.36 -43.00
CA THR A 111 1.31 -11.31 -43.35
C THR A 111 0.03 -10.62 -43.81
N LEU A 112 -0.80 -11.35 -44.57
CA LEU A 112 -2.13 -10.88 -44.97
C LEU A 112 -3.00 -10.60 -43.74
N GLU A 113 -2.88 -11.42 -42.71
CA GLU A 113 -3.62 -11.29 -41.46
C GLU A 113 -3.21 -10.03 -40.67
N GLU A 114 -1.92 -9.67 -40.64
CA GLU A 114 -1.46 -8.42 -40.03
C GLU A 114 -1.95 -7.20 -40.81
N ASN A 115 -2.02 -7.27 -42.15
CA ASN A 115 -2.63 -6.23 -42.98
C ASN A 115 -4.12 -6.03 -42.68
N ILE A 116 -4.87 -7.13 -42.53
CA ILE A 116 -6.29 -7.09 -42.17
C ILE A 116 -6.46 -6.51 -40.76
N LEU A 117 -5.61 -6.94 -39.81
CA LEU A 117 -5.63 -6.43 -38.44
C LEU A 117 -5.38 -4.92 -38.39
N LYS A 118 -4.40 -4.42 -39.17
CA LYS A 118 -4.14 -2.98 -39.35
C LYS A 118 -5.39 -2.24 -39.81
N GLY A 119 -6.03 -2.72 -40.88
CA GLY A 119 -7.25 -2.13 -41.42
C GLY A 119 -8.42 -2.10 -40.43
N LEU A 120 -8.61 -3.20 -39.68
CA LEU A 120 -9.64 -3.28 -38.65
C LEU A 120 -9.37 -2.38 -37.44
N CYS A 121 -8.10 -2.22 -37.05
CA CYS A 121 -7.73 -1.35 -35.94
C CYS A 121 -7.89 0.14 -36.30
N SER A 122 -7.53 0.52 -37.53
CA SER A 122 -7.67 1.90 -38.02
C SER A 122 -9.13 2.32 -38.25
N ASN A 123 -10.07 1.37 -38.44
CA ASN A 123 -11.47 1.69 -38.66
C ASN A 123 -12.27 1.78 -37.34
N PRO A 124 -12.78 2.96 -36.93
CA PRO A 124 -13.53 3.13 -35.69
C PRO A 124 -14.83 2.33 -35.63
N LEU A 125 -15.41 1.96 -36.78
CA LEU A 125 -16.65 1.17 -36.87
C LEU A 125 -16.41 -0.35 -36.78
N SER A 126 -15.15 -0.79 -36.71
CA SER A 126 -14.81 -2.20 -36.57
C SER A 126 -15.26 -2.76 -35.22
N THR A 127 -15.95 -3.91 -35.26
CA THR A 127 -16.45 -4.60 -34.07
C THR A 127 -15.33 -5.38 -33.35
N PRO A 128 -15.32 -5.43 -32.01
CA PRO A 128 -14.36 -6.22 -31.22
C PRO A 128 -14.25 -7.70 -31.65
N ASP A 129 -15.37 -8.32 -32.00
CA ASP A 129 -15.43 -9.73 -32.45
C ASP A 129 -14.62 -9.98 -33.75
N SER A 130 -14.66 -9.03 -34.69
CA SER A 130 -13.91 -9.10 -35.94
C SER A 130 -12.39 -9.00 -35.69
N ILE A 131 -11.99 -8.12 -34.77
CA ILE A 131 -10.58 -7.97 -34.34
C ILE A 131 -10.11 -9.27 -33.67
N TYR A 132 -10.93 -9.82 -32.76
CA TYR A 132 -10.63 -11.07 -32.06
C TYR A 132 -10.46 -12.27 -33.02
N LYS A 133 -11.36 -12.45 -33.98
CA LYS A 133 -11.27 -13.55 -34.97
C LYS A 133 -9.97 -13.50 -35.77
N ILE A 134 -9.55 -12.32 -36.20
CA ILE A 134 -8.29 -12.14 -36.93
C ILE A 134 -7.09 -12.39 -36.01
N MET A 135 -7.13 -11.94 -34.75
CA MET A 135 -6.08 -12.24 -33.78
C MET A 135 -5.91 -13.75 -33.54
N VAL A 136 -7.01 -14.50 -33.42
CA VAL A 136 -6.95 -15.98 -33.28
C VAL A 136 -6.34 -16.64 -34.53
N GLN A 137 -6.65 -16.14 -35.73
CA GLN A 137 -6.05 -16.64 -36.97
C GLN A 137 -4.56 -16.30 -37.07
N LEU A 138 -4.19 -15.09 -36.66
CA LEU A 138 -2.81 -14.63 -36.63
C LEU A 138 -1.97 -15.45 -35.64
N GLY A 139 -2.50 -15.73 -34.44
CA GLY A 139 -1.82 -16.56 -33.43
C GLY A 139 -1.68 -18.04 -33.82
N LYS A 140 -2.48 -18.55 -34.77
CA LYS A 140 -2.28 -19.89 -35.35
C LYS A 140 -1.16 -19.95 -36.38
N ARG A 141 -0.78 -18.81 -36.96
CA ARG A 141 0.21 -18.70 -38.04
C ARG A 141 1.57 -18.22 -37.55
N LEU A 142 1.57 -17.27 -36.63
CA LEU A 142 2.77 -16.71 -36.02
C LEU A 142 3.10 -17.45 -34.73
N GLY A 143 4.39 -17.60 -34.42
CA GLY A 143 4.84 -18.08 -33.10
C GLY A 143 4.53 -17.07 -32.00
N GLY A 144 4.66 -17.48 -30.73
CA GLY A 144 4.29 -16.66 -29.56
C GLY A 144 4.85 -15.23 -29.58
N ASP A 145 6.17 -15.06 -29.62
CA ASP A 145 6.80 -13.73 -29.57
C ASP A 145 6.50 -12.87 -30.82
N GLU A 146 6.47 -13.48 -32.01
CA GLU A 146 6.14 -12.80 -33.27
C GLU A 146 4.68 -12.32 -33.28
N PHE A 147 3.77 -13.15 -32.76
CA PHE A 147 2.38 -12.80 -32.58
C PHE A 147 2.20 -11.64 -31.59
N LEU A 148 2.86 -11.71 -30.43
CA LEU A 148 2.79 -10.63 -29.43
C LEU A 148 3.35 -9.32 -29.97
N ARG A 149 4.45 -9.38 -30.75
CA ARG A 149 5.01 -8.21 -31.43
C ARG A 149 4.03 -7.64 -32.46
N ALA A 150 3.39 -8.48 -33.28
CA ALA A 150 2.43 -8.04 -34.29
C ALA A 150 1.16 -7.42 -33.69
N VAL A 151 0.58 -8.04 -32.64
CA VAL A 151 -0.59 -7.50 -31.92
C VAL A 151 -0.21 -6.23 -31.17
N GLY A 152 0.99 -6.20 -30.57
CA GLY A 152 1.49 -5.08 -29.80
C GLY A 152 1.66 -3.79 -30.60
N LYS A 153 1.86 -3.85 -31.92
CA LYS A 153 1.91 -2.66 -32.79
C LYS A 153 0.59 -1.87 -32.85
N TYR A 154 -0.54 -2.52 -32.59
CA TYR A 154 -1.87 -1.93 -32.77
C TYR A 154 -2.58 -1.74 -31.42
N PRO A 155 -2.76 -0.49 -30.93
CA PRO A 155 -3.29 -0.23 -29.58
C PRO A 155 -4.67 -0.86 -29.29
N ARG A 156 -5.58 -0.88 -30.28
CA ARG A 156 -6.91 -1.50 -30.11
C ARG A 156 -6.83 -3.01 -29.98
N ALA A 157 -5.98 -3.67 -30.77
CA ALA A 157 -5.77 -5.11 -30.68
C ALA A 157 -5.06 -5.47 -29.38
N ALA A 158 -4.03 -4.72 -28.98
CA ALA A 158 -3.32 -4.92 -27.72
C ALA A 158 -4.25 -4.79 -26.50
N ARG A 159 -5.12 -3.77 -26.46
CA ARG A 159 -6.12 -3.61 -25.38
C ARG A 159 -7.12 -4.75 -25.35
N LEU A 160 -7.63 -5.18 -26.51
CA LEU A 160 -8.55 -6.31 -26.62
C LEU A 160 -7.87 -7.62 -26.21
N PHE A 161 -6.61 -7.81 -26.58
CA PHE A 161 -5.84 -8.97 -26.15
C PHE A 161 -5.66 -8.97 -24.64
N ALA A 162 -5.22 -7.86 -24.05
CA ALA A 162 -5.04 -7.71 -22.62
C ALA A 162 -6.34 -7.96 -21.84
N SER A 163 -7.49 -7.47 -22.32
CA SER A 163 -8.77 -7.72 -21.66
C SER A 163 -9.20 -9.18 -21.70
N GLN A 164 -8.94 -9.89 -22.81
CA GLN A 164 -9.21 -11.33 -22.92
C GLN A 164 -8.30 -12.15 -21.99
N LEU A 165 -7.03 -11.77 -21.85
CA LEU A 165 -6.12 -12.42 -20.91
C LEU A 165 -6.55 -12.25 -19.44
N LEU A 166 -7.07 -11.07 -19.09
CA LEU A 166 -7.61 -10.81 -17.76
C LEU A 166 -8.85 -11.67 -17.47
N LEU A 167 -9.77 -11.79 -18.44
CA LEU A 167 -10.98 -12.62 -18.31
C LEU A 167 -10.65 -14.13 -18.24
N ALA A 168 -9.63 -14.57 -18.98
CA ALA A 168 -9.22 -15.97 -19.01
C ALA A 168 -8.41 -16.40 -17.77
N ARG A 169 -7.95 -15.44 -16.93
CA ARG A 169 -7.06 -15.66 -15.77
C ARG A 169 -5.79 -16.49 -16.08
N SER A 170 -5.46 -16.69 -17.36
CA SER A 170 -4.60 -17.80 -17.78
C SER A 170 -3.17 -17.40 -18.13
N ASP A 171 -2.89 -16.14 -18.48
CA ASP A 171 -1.63 -15.82 -19.17
C ASP A 171 -1.06 -14.43 -18.83
N VAL A 172 -0.76 -14.23 -17.55
CA VAL A 172 0.04 -13.09 -17.05
C VAL A 172 1.40 -13.01 -17.78
N ASN A 173 1.95 -14.15 -18.17
CA ASN A 173 3.22 -14.25 -18.90
C ASN A 173 3.16 -13.60 -20.30
N ASN A 174 2.08 -13.82 -21.06
CA ASN A 174 1.93 -13.21 -22.39
C ASN A 174 1.74 -11.69 -22.31
N ALA A 175 1.03 -11.20 -21.29
CA ALA A 175 0.91 -9.77 -21.04
C ALA A 175 2.26 -9.13 -20.70
N PHE A 176 3.03 -9.78 -19.81
CA PHE A 176 4.39 -9.35 -19.47
C PHE A 176 5.31 -9.33 -20.70
N GLN A 177 5.36 -10.42 -21.46
CA GLN A 177 6.18 -10.53 -22.66
C GLN A 177 5.80 -9.49 -23.71
N MET A 178 4.50 -9.24 -23.94
CA MET A 178 4.06 -8.20 -24.85
C MET A 178 4.57 -6.82 -24.43
N SER A 179 4.46 -6.45 -23.16
CA SER A 179 4.93 -5.16 -22.66
C SER A 179 6.45 -5.02 -22.76
N VAL A 180 7.21 -6.08 -22.46
CA VAL A 180 8.68 -6.08 -22.63
C VAL A 180 9.08 -5.94 -24.10
N LEU A 181 8.42 -6.65 -25.01
CA LEU A 181 8.68 -6.58 -26.46
C LEU A 181 8.34 -5.21 -27.06
N GLN A 182 7.42 -4.46 -26.45
CA GLN A 182 7.09 -3.09 -26.84
C GLN A 182 8.05 -2.04 -26.25
N GLY A 183 8.94 -2.42 -25.33
CA GLY A 183 9.74 -1.46 -24.55
C GLY A 183 8.96 -0.71 -23.47
N ASN A 184 7.71 -1.11 -23.20
CA ASN A 184 6.85 -0.51 -22.19
C ASN A 184 7.13 -1.15 -20.81
N PHE A 185 8.28 -0.81 -20.21
CA PHE A 185 8.74 -1.41 -18.96
C PHE A 185 7.88 -1.03 -17.75
N SER A 186 7.25 0.15 -17.74
CA SER A 186 6.31 0.57 -16.69
C SER A 186 5.08 -0.38 -16.62
N GLN A 187 4.51 -0.72 -17.77
CA GLN A 187 3.39 -1.66 -17.85
C GLN A 187 3.82 -3.09 -17.47
N ALA A 188 5.01 -3.51 -17.90
CA ALA A 188 5.57 -4.79 -17.49
C ALA A 188 5.76 -4.88 -15.95
N ALA A 189 6.27 -3.80 -15.34
CA ALA A 189 6.41 -3.71 -13.88
C ALA A 189 5.05 -3.79 -13.17
N ALA A 190 4.02 -3.13 -13.70
CA ALA A 190 2.67 -3.21 -13.15
C ALA A 190 2.10 -4.64 -13.18
N VAL A 191 2.34 -5.40 -14.26
CA VAL A 191 1.93 -6.81 -14.37
C VAL A 191 2.63 -7.66 -13.32
N VAL A 192 3.96 -7.51 -13.18
CA VAL A 192 4.75 -8.25 -12.19
C VAL A 192 4.34 -7.87 -10.75
N GLY A 193 4.11 -6.59 -10.49
CA GLY A 193 3.67 -6.07 -9.19
C GLY A 193 2.29 -6.62 -8.78
N LYS A 194 1.33 -6.65 -9.71
CA LYS A 194 0.02 -7.29 -9.49
C LYS A 194 0.17 -8.78 -9.21
N ALA A 195 1.02 -9.47 -9.95
CA ALA A 195 1.29 -10.88 -9.71
C ALA A 195 1.98 -11.13 -8.35
N ALA A 196 2.84 -10.23 -7.89
CA ALA A 196 3.46 -10.32 -6.56
C ALA A 196 2.42 -10.17 -5.43
N TYR A 197 1.32 -9.45 -5.67
CA TYR A 197 0.28 -9.27 -4.67
C TYR A 197 -0.50 -10.56 -4.39
N GLY A 198 -0.80 -11.33 -5.44
CA GLY A 198 -1.51 -12.61 -5.34
C GLY A 198 -0.66 -13.77 -4.81
N ASP A 199 0.63 -13.57 -4.56
CA ASP A 199 1.50 -14.61 -4.01
C ASP A 199 1.34 -14.77 -2.50
N SER A 200 1.05 -15.99 -2.06
CA SER A 200 1.03 -16.37 -0.64
C SER A 200 2.44 -16.63 -0.09
N VAL A 201 3.41 -16.97 -0.95
CA VAL A 201 4.78 -17.27 -0.54
C VAL A 201 5.63 -16.00 -0.52
N LEU A 202 6.18 -15.65 0.64
CA LEU A 202 6.96 -14.43 0.83
C LEU A 202 8.15 -14.32 -0.15
N GLU A 203 8.91 -15.40 -0.35
CA GLU A 203 10.11 -15.35 -1.18
C GLU A 203 9.78 -15.11 -2.66
N THR A 204 8.68 -15.69 -3.16
CA THR A 204 8.23 -15.46 -4.54
C THR A 204 7.73 -14.02 -4.71
N LYS A 205 6.95 -13.53 -3.75
CA LYS A 205 6.51 -12.13 -3.69
C LYS A 205 7.71 -11.18 -3.69
N ARG A 206 8.71 -11.44 -2.86
CA ARG A 206 9.94 -10.64 -2.79
C ARG A 206 10.72 -10.68 -4.10
N HIS A 207 10.83 -11.84 -4.73
CA HIS A 207 11.51 -11.97 -6.02
C HIS A 207 10.78 -11.15 -7.10
N ARG A 208 9.46 -11.27 -7.20
CA ARG A 208 8.66 -10.49 -8.16
C ARG A 208 8.71 -8.98 -7.90
N LEU A 209 8.65 -8.54 -6.65
CA LEU A 209 8.82 -7.12 -6.33
C LEU A 209 10.21 -6.59 -6.72
N LYS A 210 11.27 -7.40 -6.58
CA LYS A 210 12.60 -7.05 -7.07
C LYS A 210 12.65 -6.95 -8.59
N GLU A 211 11.98 -7.83 -9.30
CA GLU A 211 11.87 -7.75 -10.76
C GLU A 211 11.07 -6.52 -11.20
N ALA A 212 9.96 -6.20 -10.53
CA ALA A 212 9.20 -4.97 -10.77
C ALA A 212 10.05 -3.71 -10.55
N TYR A 213 10.86 -3.68 -9.48
CA TYR A 213 11.82 -2.60 -9.23
C TYR A 213 12.84 -2.44 -10.37
N LYS A 214 13.41 -3.54 -10.87
CA LYS A 214 14.36 -3.51 -12.00
C LYS A 214 13.72 -3.01 -13.28
N LEU A 215 12.47 -3.39 -13.55
CA LEU A 215 11.72 -2.92 -14.72
C LEU A 215 11.42 -1.43 -14.64
N LEU A 216 11.04 -0.92 -13.47
CA LEU A 216 10.86 0.52 -13.26
C LEU A 216 12.18 1.27 -13.43
N GLN A 217 13.29 0.70 -12.96
CA GLN A 217 14.61 1.27 -13.20
C GLN A 217 14.95 1.33 -14.70
N ALA A 218 14.72 0.24 -15.44
CA ALA A 218 14.90 0.21 -16.88
C ALA A 218 13.98 1.19 -17.62
N SER A 219 12.75 1.41 -17.12
CA SER A 219 11.84 2.43 -17.63
C SER A 219 12.43 3.84 -17.50
N LEU A 220 12.96 4.18 -16.31
CA LEU A 220 13.57 5.48 -16.04
C LEU A 220 14.85 5.71 -16.86
N ASP A 221 15.67 4.66 -17.02
CA ASP A 221 16.90 4.72 -17.81
C ASP A 221 16.58 4.92 -19.30
N THR A 222 15.56 4.23 -19.82
CA THR A 222 15.17 4.30 -21.24
C THR A 222 14.42 5.59 -21.58
N SER A 223 13.59 6.08 -20.67
CA SER A 223 12.78 7.30 -20.89
C SER A 223 13.54 8.60 -20.66
N SER A 224 14.84 8.55 -20.33
CA SER A 224 15.66 9.76 -20.12
C SER A 224 15.98 10.39 -21.48
N PRO A 225 15.38 11.55 -21.84
CA PRO A 225 15.61 12.13 -23.15
C PRO A 225 17.03 12.67 -23.24
N SER A 226 17.73 12.38 -24.34
CA SER A 226 18.94 13.10 -24.71
C SER A 226 18.63 14.59 -24.93
N ILE A 227 19.61 15.47 -24.75
CA ILE A 227 19.44 16.92 -24.99
C ILE A 227 18.89 17.17 -26.41
N THR A 228 19.38 16.42 -27.39
CA THR A 228 18.92 16.47 -28.79
C THR A 228 17.47 16.03 -28.97
N SER A 229 17.02 14.97 -28.29
CA SER A 229 15.64 14.51 -28.40
C SER A 229 14.67 15.44 -27.67
N ALA A 230 15.06 15.96 -26.49
CA ALA A 230 14.26 16.92 -25.75
C ALA A 230 13.97 18.20 -26.57
N LEU A 231 14.95 18.69 -27.34
CA LEU A 231 14.79 19.88 -28.19
C LEU A 231 13.88 19.67 -29.40
N SER A 232 13.67 18.41 -29.82
CA SER A 232 12.77 18.07 -30.94
C SER A 232 11.32 17.83 -30.53
N MET A 233 11.05 17.69 -29.23
CA MET A 233 9.73 17.37 -28.71
C MET A 233 8.90 18.63 -28.50
N SER A 234 7.59 18.50 -28.70
CA SER A 234 6.64 19.54 -28.34
C SER A 234 6.55 19.69 -26.81
N ALA A 235 6.13 20.87 -26.34
CA ALA A 235 5.93 21.12 -24.91
C ALA A 235 4.92 20.14 -24.28
N THR A 236 3.93 19.68 -25.04
CA THR A 236 2.94 18.69 -24.60
C THR A 236 3.55 17.30 -24.44
N GLU A 237 4.37 16.86 -25.39
CA GLU A 237 5.01 15.54 -25.30
C GLU A 237 6.07 15.50 -24.19
N LEU A 238 6.80 16.60 -23.98
CA LEU A 238 7.73 16.73 -22.86
C LEU A 238 6.99 16.63 -21.51
N HIS A 239 5.85 17.30 -21.39
CA HIS A 239 5.03 17.22 -20.17
C HIS A 239 4.53 15.80 -19.91
N GLU A 240 4.01 15.11 -20.93
CA GLU A 240 3.55 13.72 -20.80
C GLU A 240 4.68 12.76 -20.38
N LEU A 241 5.89 12.94 -20.93
CA LEU A 241 7.07 12.18 -20.52
C LEU A 241 7.43 12.45 -19.06
N SER A 242 7.48 13.71 -18.61
CA SER A 242 7.79 14.05 -17.21
C SER A 242 6.74 13.49 -16.23
N VAL A 243 5.45 13.51 -16.60
CA VAL A 243 4.39 12.88 -15.80
C VAL A 243 4.58 11.37 -15.72
N SER A 244 4.92 10.71 -16.83
CA SER A 244 5.17 9.27 -16.85
C SER A 244 6.40 8.88 -16.03
N ARG A 245 7.50 9.65 -16.14
CA ARG A 245 8.74 9.45 -15.39
C ARG A 245 8.56 9.66 -13.89
N SER A 246 7.85 10.71 -13.49
CA SER A 246 7.56 10.95 -12.07
C SER A 246 6.70 9.84 -11.48
N SER A 247 5.72 9.30 -12.23
CA SER A 247 4.95 8.13 -11.81
C SER A 247 5.83 6.87 -11.66
N ASP A 248 6.68 6.57 -12.64
CA ASP A 248 7.59 5.43 -12.58
C ASP A 248 8.59 5.55 -11.42
N SER A 249 9.12 6.75 -11.20
CA SER A 249 10.03 7.04 -10.08
C SER A 249 9.34 6.86 -8.74
N PHE A 250 8.11 7.37 -8.59
CA PHE A 250 7.30 7.14 -7.39
C PHE A 250 7.06 5.63 -7.16
N ASN A 251 6.61 4.91 -8.19
CA ASN A 251 6.35 3.48 -8.10
C ASN A 251 7.61 2.69 -7.72
N GLN A 252 8.78 3.11 -8.21
CA GLN A 252 10.06 2.48 -7.88
C GLN A 252 10.38 2.65 -6.39
N VAL A 253 10.25 3.86 -5.86
CA VAL A 253 10.48 4.16 -4.44
C VAL A 253 9.50 3.38 -3.56
N MET A 254 8.20 3.37 -3.89
CA MET A 254 7.19 2.62 -3.15
C MET A 254 7.44 1.10 -3.18
N THR A 255 7.90 0.56 -4.32
CA THR A 255 8.25 -0.86 -4.44
C THR A 255 9.44 -1.21 -3.53
N ASN A 256 10.44 -0.33 -3.46
CA ASN A 256 11.58 -0.50 -2.56
C ASN A 256 11.18 -0.41 -1.08
N GLU A 257 10.30 0.53 -0.72
CA GLU A 257 9.77 0.63 0.65
C GLU A 257 8.98 -0.62 1.05
N MET A 258 8.18 -1.17 0.14
CA MET A 258 7.49 -2.44 0.38
C MET A 258 8.47 -3.59 0.62
N LEU A 259 9.56 -3.67 -0.16
CA LEU A 259 10.61 -4.68 0.05
C LEU A 259 11.26 -4.53 1.44
N GLN A 260 11.58 -3.30 1.85
CA GLN A 260 12.14 -3.02 3.17
C GLN A 260 11.16 -3.37 4.29
N LEU A 261 9.88 -3.02 4.14
CA LEU A 261 8.84 -3.35 5.11
C LEU A 261 8.72 -4.86 5.32
N LEU A 262 8.73 -5.66 4.24
CA LEU A 262 8.68 -7.12 4.35
C LEU A 262 9.88 -7.69 5.14
N GLU A 263 11.08 -7.12 4.95
CA GLU A 263 12.28 -7.52 5.69
C GLU A 263 12.19 -7.12 7.17
N THR A 264 11.73 -5.90 7.46
CA THR A 264 11.48 -5.41 8.82
C THR A 264 10.42 -6.24 9.53
N GLN A 265 9.28 -6.53 8.90
CA GLN A 265 8.23 -7.42 9.44
C GLN A 265 8.79 -8.78 9.82
N ARG A 266 9.57 -9.41 8.92
CA ARG A 266 10.19 -10.71 9.19
C ARG A 266 11.23 -10.64 10.32
N SER A 267 11.94 -9.52 10.47
CA SER A 267 12.86 -9.28 11.58
C SER A 267 12.12 -9.14 12.92
N MET A 268 11.00 -8.41 12.91
CA MET A 268 10.13 -8.23 14.08
C MET A 268 9.49 -9.55 14.51
N GLU A 269 9.03 -10.39 13.58
CA GLU A 269 8.49 -11.71 13.89
C GLU A 269 9.51 -12.60 14.63
N ARG A 270 10.78 -12.56 14.20
CA ARG A 270 11.87 -13.28 14.88
C ARG A 270 12.19 -12.69 16.25
N THR A 271 12.25 -11.36 16.35
CA THR A 271 12.56 -10.65 17.59
C THR A 271 11.50 -10.91 18.67
N LEU A 272 10.22 -10.94 18.28
CA LEU A 272 9.10 -11.20 19.17
C LEU A 272 8.80 -12.69 19.38
N ALA A 273 9.48 -13.59 18.64
CA ALA A 273 9.22 -15.02 18.61
C ALA A 273 7.73 -15.36 18.37
N ILE A 274 7.09 -14.64 17.45
CA ILE A 274 5.69 -14.84 17.04
C ILE A 274 5.62 -15.73 15.78
N PRO A 275 4.45 -16.33 15.48
CA PRO A 275 4.29 -17.15 14.28
C PRO A 275 4.66 -16.41 13.00
N ALA A 276 5.33 -17.13 12.08
CA ALA A 276 5.72 -16.57 10.79
C ALA A 276 4.47 -16.28 9.94
N GLY A 277 4.41 -15.10 9.32
CA GLY A 277 3.27 -14.68 8.50
C GLY A 277 2.21 -13.86 9.24
N LEU A 278 2.36 -13.64 10.54
CA LEU A 278 1.41 -12.83 11.31
C LEU A 278 1.50 -11.34 10.94
N LEU A 279 2.72 -10.83 10.80
CA LEU A 279 2.99 -9.44 10.40
C LEU A 279 3.30 -9.35 8.91
N VAL A 280 4.05 -10.33 8.39
CA VAL A 280 4.55 -10.32 7.02
C VAL A 280 3.42 -10.22 5.99
N GLY A 281 3.52 -9.24 5.10
CA GLY A 281 2.56 -9.03 4.02
C GLY A 281 1.41 -8.07 4.36
N SER A 282 1.30 -7.67 5.63
CA SER A 282 0.37 -6.63 6.10
C SER A 282 0.79 -5.25 5.58
N SER A 283 -0.15 -4.30 5.52
CA SER A 283 0.17 -2.88 5.28
C SER A 283 1.05 -2.32 6.42
N LEU A 284 1.73 -1.19 6.21
CA LEU A 284 2.49 -0.52 7.28
C LEU A 284 1.60 -0.20 8.49
N VAL A 285 0.41 0.34 8.22
CA VAL A 285 -0.56 0.70 9.27
C VAL A 285 -1.08 -0.55 9.97
N GLU A 286 -1.43 -1.59 9.21
CA GLU A 286 -1.87 -2.87 9.76
C GLU A 286 -0.76 -3.53 10.61
N THR A 287 0.51 -3.41 10.20
CA THR A 287 1.66 -3.87 10.98
C THR A 287 1.74 -3.17 12.33
N ILE A 288 1.59 -1.84 12.34
CA ILE A 288 1.54 -1.05 13.58
C ILE A 288 0.36 -1.48 14.44
N GLN A 289 -0.83 -1.65 13.85
CA GLN A 289 -2.03 -2.08 14.58
C GLN A 289 -1.84 -3.46 15.24
N LYS A 290 -1.28 -4.43 14.50
CA LYS A 290 -0.98 -5.77 15.03
C LYS A 290 0.07 -5.72 16.14
N LEU A 291 1.12 -4.91 16.01
CA LEU A 291 2.13 -4.73 17.06
C LEU A 291 1.55 -4.12 18.35
N VAL A 292 0.66 -3.13 18.22
CA VAL A 292 -0.02 -2.51 19.37
C VAL A 292 -0.99 -3.50 20.01
N THR A 293 -1.69 -4.31 19.21
CA THR A 293 -2.56 -5.40 19.71
C THR A 293 -1.75 -6.46 20.46
N LEU A 294 -0.51 -6.73 20.05
CA LEU A 294 0.40 -7.67 20.72
C LEU A 294 0.97 -7.15 22.05
N HIS A 295 0.90 -5.85 22.32
CA HIS A 295 1.56 -5.22 23.47
C HIS A 295 1.29 -5.88 24.82
N PRO A 296 0.04 -6.28 25.19
CA PRO A 296 -0.23 -6.91 26.48
C PRO A 296 0.57 -8.20 26.72
N VAL A 297 0.83 -8.95 25.64
CA VAL A 297 1.49 -10.26 25.67
C VAL A 297 2.98 -10.14 25.37
N HIS A 298 3.34 -9.17 24.54
CA HIS A 298 4.68 -8.89 24.08
C HIS A 298 5.00 -7.42 24.30
N ARG A 299 5.53 -7.10 25.48
CA ARG A 299 5.78 -5.69 25.86
C ARG A 299 6.63 -4.92 24.86
N GLN A 300 7.65 -5.55 24.30
CA GLN A 300 8.53 -4.96 23.29
C GLN A 300 7.79 -4.57 22.00
N ALA A 301 6.62 -5.14 21.72
CA ALA A 301 5.85 -4.88 20.51
C ALA A 301 5.43 -3.41 20.39
N LEU A 302 5.12 -2.74 21.50
CA LEU A 302 4.80 -1.30 21.48
C LEU A 302 6.01 -0.45 21.06
N VAL A 303 7.20 -0.76 21.58
CA VAL A 303 8.44 -0.07 21.18
C VAL A 303 8.76 -0.35 19.71
N LEU A 304 8.59 -1.58 19.24
CA LEU A 304 8.76 -1.93 17.83
C LEU A 304 7.75 -1.22 16.92
N ALA A 305 6.51 -1.00 17.39
CA ALA A 305 5.52 -0.21 16.65
C ALA A 305 5.99 1.24 16.46
N VAL A 306 6.57 1.83 17.50
CA VAL A 306 7.16 3.18 17.46
C VAL A 306 8.37 3.23 16.52
N ASP A 307 9.27 2.26 16.62
CA ASP A 307 10.44 2.16 15.76
C ASP A 307 10.04 1.98 14.28
N CYS A 308 9.04 1.14 14.01
CA CYS A 308 8.49 0.93 12.68
C CYS A 308 7.86 2.21 12.12
N ALA A 309 7.12 2.96 12.94
CA ALA A 309 6.50 4.22 12.56
C ALA A 309 7.55 5.32 12.27
N GLU A 310 8.60 5.44 13.08
CA GLU A 310 9.70 6.39 12.84
C GLU A 310 10.48 6.02 11.57
N GLN A 311 10.85 4.75 11.40
CA GLN A 311 11.62 4.28 10.24
C GLN A 311 10.89 4.53 8.91
N ASN A 312 9.56 4.38 8.90
CA ASN A 312 8.74 4.58 7.71
C ASN A 312 8.11 5.98 7.65
N THR A 313 8.57 6.90 8.50
CA THR A 313 8.16 8.31 8.54
C THR A 313 6.65 8.53 8.60
N VAL A 314 5.96 7.72 9.40
CA VAL A 314 4.52 7.85 9.64
C VAL A 314 4.24 9.19 10.33
N PRO A 315 3.28 10.00 9.86
CA PRO A 315 2.93 11.25 10.54
C PRO A 315 2.47 10.99 11.99
N PRO A 316 2.95 11.76 12.99
CA PRO A 316 2.59 11.57 14.40
C PRO A 316 1.07 11.55 14.65
N ARG A 317 0.31 12.39 13.94
CA ARG A 317 -1.16 12.43 14.02
C ARG A 317 -1.80 11.12 13.53
N GLN A 318 -1.30 10.55 12.43
CA GLN A 318 -1.79 9.27 11.89
C GLN A 318 -1.43 8.11 12.83
N PHE A 319 -0.23 8.12 13.38
CA PHE A 319 0.22 7.12 14.36
C PHE A 319 -0.67 7.13 15.61
N TRP A 320 -0.98 8.30 16.17
CA TRP A 320 -1.86 8.42 17.32
C TRP A 320 -3.30 7.99 17.06
N TRP A 321 -3.87 8.33 15.91
CA TRP A 321 -5.18 7.79 15.53
C TRP A 321 -5.19 6.27 15.42
N THR A 322 -4.07 5.69 14.98
CA THR A 322 -3.92 4.23 14.89
C THR A 322 -3.85 3.63 16.30
N LEU A 323 -3.08 4.22 17.20
CA LEU A 323 -3.00 3.81 18.61
C LEU A 323 -4.36 3.88 19.29
N LEU A 324 -5.04 5.02 19.22
CA LEU A 324 -6.35 5.23 19.86
C LEU A 324 -7.35 4.16 19.43
N ARG A 325 -7.51 3.94 18.12
CA ARG A 325 -8.45 2.94 17.61
C ARG A 325 -8.13 1.52 18.09
N VAL A 326 -6.85 1.16 18.15
CA VAL A 326 -6.46 -0.21 18.54
C VAL A 326 -6.57 -0.39 20.04
N LEU A 327 -6.09 0.56 20.83
CA LEU A 327 -6.12 0.48 22.29
C LEU A 327 -7.56 0.51 22.80
N ALA A 328 -8.44 1.35 22.24
CA ALA A 328 -9.87 1.36 22.57
C ALA A 328 -10.53 0.00 22.24
N ARG A 329 -10.38 -0.49 21.00
CA ARG A 329 -10.95 -1.78 20.56
C ARG A 329 -10.44 -2.98 21.35
N THR A 330 -9.23 -2.91 21.91
CA THR A 330 -8.63 -3.99 22.71
C THR A 330 -8.78 -3.76 24.21
N GLY A 331 -9.47 -2.70 24.64
CA GLY A 331 -9.69 -2.37 26.05
C GLY A 331 -8.43 -1.97 26.82
N GLN A 332 -7.34 -1.62 26.13
CA GLN A 332 -6.05 -1.27 26.73
C GLN A 332 -6.00 0.20 27.19
N TRP A 333 -6.98 0.59 28.01
CA TRP A 333 -7.18 1.97 28.44
C TRP A 333 -6.06 2.50 29.34
N GLU A 334 -5.53 1.67 30.22
CA GLU A 334 -4.39 2.03 31.10
C GLU A 334 -3.15 2.42 30.29
N THR A 335 -2.85 1.64 29.26
CA THR A 335 -1.75 1.94 28.33
C THR A 335 -2.01 3.25 27.59
N LEU A 336 -3.25 3.49 27.16
CA LEU A 336 -3.64 4.72 26.48
C LEU A 336 -3.44 5.95 27.38
N LEU A 337 -3.91 5.90 28.63
CA LEU A 337 -3.74 6.96 29.62
C LEU A 337 -2.26 7.23 29.92
N ALA A 338 -1.47 6.17 30.15
CA ALA A 338 -0.06 6.32 30.45
C ALA A 338 0.73 6.95 29.28
N LEU A 339 0.36 6.64 28.04
CA LEU A 339 0.94 7.26 26.85
C LEU A 339 0.49 8.71 26.68
N ALA A 340 -0.80 8.99 26.85
CA ALA A 340 -1.37 10.34 26.69
C ALA A 340 -0.84 11.30 27.76
N GLY A 341 -0.73 10.87 29.02
CA GLY A 341 -0.18 11.67 30.11
C GLY A 341 1.33 11.89 30.02
N ALA A 342 2.08 10.99 29.39
CA ALA A 342 3.53 11.14 29.24
C ALA A 342 3.93 12.09 28.10
N THR A 343 3.13 12.20 27.05
CA THR A 343 3.42 13.08 25.91
C THR A 343 2.11 13.55 25.30
N ARG A 344 1.91 14.87 25.23
CA ARG A 344 0.70 15.47 24.66
C ARG A 344 0.41 14.86 23.27
N PRO A 345 -0.77 14.27 23.06
CA PRO A 345 -1.16 13.72 21.76
C PRO A 345 -1.24 14.83 20.69
N PRO A 346 -0.66 14.64 19.49
CA PRO A 346 -0.82 15.52 18.33
C PRO A 346 -2.27 15.63 17.83
N ILE A 347 -3.14 14.71 18.26
CA ILE A 347 -4.59 14.74 17.99
C ILE A 347 -5.37 15.57 19.01
N GLY A 348 -4.73 16.01 20.11
CA GLY A 348 -5.41 16.59 21.27
C GLY A 348 -6.00 15.54 22.20
N TYR A 349 -6.55 15.97 23.33
CA TYR A 349 -7.21 15.08 24.30
C TYR A 349 -8.69 14.85 23.99
N VAL A 350 -9.37 15.82 23.36
CA VAL A 350 -10.81 15.73 23.04
C VAL A 350 -11.17 14.45 22.29
N PRO A 351 -10.50 14.05 21.19
CA PRO A 351 -10.88 12.83 20.49
C PRO A 351 -10.62 11.54 21.27
N ILE A 352 -9.72 11.59 22.25
CA ILE A 352 -9.46 10.45 23.13
C ILE A 352 -10.62 10.31 24.12
N VAL A 353 -11.07 11.43 24.69
CA VAL A 353 -12.19 11.47 25.63
C VAL A 353 -13.49 11.05 24.97
N GLU A 354 -13.81 11.56 23.77
CA GLU A 354 -15.01 11.15 23.03
C GLU A 354 -15.09 9.62 22.90
N VAL A 355 -13.98 8.98 22.48
CA VAL A 355 -13.91 7.51 22.36
C VAL A 355 -14.00 6.79 23.71
N MET A 356 -13.53 7.41 24.80
CA MET A 356 -13.64 6.85 26.14
C MET A 356 -15.07 6.94 26.70
N LEU A 357 -15.77 8.04 26.43
CA LEU A 357 -17.18 8.21 26.81
C LEU A 357 -18.08 7.26 26.02
N ASP A 358 -17.83 7.10 24.71
CA ASP A 358 -18.54 6.13 23.87
C ASP A 358 -18.45 4.68 24.38
N ASP A 359 -17.38 4.33 25.12
CA ASP A 359 -17.15 2.99 25.71
C ASP A 359 -17.41 2.95 27.24
N ASP A 360 -18.16 3.93 27.79
CA ASP A 360 -18.55 4.04 29.21
C ASP A 360 -17.36 4.06 30.20
N ARG A 361 -16.28 4.77 29.85
CA ARG A 361 -15.03 4.84 30.65
C ARG A 361 -14.87 6.16 31.42
N HIS A 362 -15.93 6.65 32.04
CA HIS A 362 -15.99 7.94 32.76
C HIS A 362 -14.92 8.08 33.86
N ASP A 363 -14.69 7.02 34.64
CA ASP A 363 -13.67 7.01 35.71
C ASP A 363 -12.28 7.36 35.18
N LEU A 364 -11.93 6.81 34.00
CA LEU A 364 -10.62 7.01 33.39
C LEU A 364 -10.47 8.37 32.72
N VAL A 365 -11.58 9.00 32.32
CA VAL A 365 -11.56 10.38 31.81
C VAL A 365 -11.20 11.34 32.94
N GLN A 366 -11.67 11.09 34.17
CA GLN A 366 -11.29 11.88 35.34
C GLN A 366 -9.79 11.78 35.61
N ASP A 367 -9.20 10.60 35.52
CA ASP A 367 -7.74 10.42 35.64
C ASP A 367 -6.96 11.14 34.53
N LEU A 368 -7.53 11.25 33.32
CA LEU A 368 -6.91 11.96 32.22
C LEU A 368 -6.93 13.48 32.41
N LEU A 369 -7.98 14.04 33.03
CA LEU A 369 -8.09 15.48 33.31
C LEU A 369 -6.90 16.01 34.10
N ASP A 370 -6.42 15.25 35.09
CA ASP A 370 -5.24 15.60 35.90
C ASP A 370 -3.96 15.75 35.06
N ALA A 371 -3.90 15.12 33.88
CA ALA A 371 -2.77 15.22 32.97
C ALA A 371 -2.88 16.39 31.97
N ILE A 372 -4.06 17.01 31.82
CA ILE A 372 -4.29 18.10 30.87
C ILE A 372 -3.87 19.43 31.50
N HIS A 373 -2.75 19.97 31.02
CA HIS A 373 -2.21 21.25 31.49
C HIS A 373 -2.72 22.47 30.69
N ASN A 374 -3.56 22.24 29.67
CA ASN A 374 -4.04 23.27 28.76
C ASN A 374 -5.48 23.64 29.11
N ASP A 375 -5.68 24.87 29.59
CA ASP A 375 -6.97 25.35 30.13
C ASP A 375 -8.12 25.20 29.11
N ASP A 376 -7.89 25.54 27.84
CA ASP A 376 -8.91 25.46 26.78
C ASP A 376 -9.36 24.01 26.50
N GLU A 377 -8.41 23.06 26.48
CA GLU A 377 -8.72 21.63 26.25
C GLU A 377 -9.33 21.02 27.52
N HIS A 378 -8.91 21.48 28.70
CA HIS A 378 -9.46 21.04 29.97
C HIS A 378 -10.95 21.45 30.10
N GLU A 379 -11.29 22.70 29.78
CA GLU A 379 -12.69 23.17 29.77
C GLU A 379 -13.55 22.38 28.77
N GLN A 380 -13.02 22.09 27.58
CA GLN A 380 -13.75 21.30 26.57
C GLN A 380 -14.04 19.87 27.05
N VAL A 381 -13.06 19.21 27.70
CA VAL A 381 -13.25 17.85 28.23
C VAL A 381 -14.24 17.85 29.39
N VAL A 382 -14.20 18.84 30.28
CA VAL A 382 -15.19 18.98 31.36
C VAL A 382 -16.60 19.20 30.81
N ALA A 383 -16.75 20.03 29.77
CA ALA A 383 -18.04 20.25 29.12
C ALA A 383 -18.61 18.96 28.52
N LEU A 384 -17.77 18.16 27.85
CA LEU A 384 -18.18 16.86 27.29
C LEU A 384 -18.63 15.88 28.37
N LEU A 385 -17.96 15.83 29.51
CA LEU A 385 -18.38 15.01 30.65
C LEU A 385 -19.76 15.42 31.17
N THR A 386 -20.00 16.73 31.34
CA THR A 386 -21.31 17.21 31.81
C THR A 386 -22.43 16.94 30.81
N GLU A 387 -22.16 17.07 29.49
CA GLU A 387 -23.16 16.79 28.45
C GLU A 387 -23.54 15.30 28.39
N ASP A 388 -22.59 14.40 28.61
CA ASP A 388 -22.83 12.95 28.61
C ASP A 388 -23.57 12.49 29.88
N GLU A 389 -23.22 13.05 31.05
CA GLU A 389 -23.95 12.83 32.31
C GLU A 389 -25.42 13.30 32.21
N ASP A 390 -25.66 14.50 31.68
CA ASP A 390 -27.01 15.03 31.46
C ASP A 390 -27.80 14.16 30.44
N GLY A 391 -27.13 13.60 29.43
CA GLY A 391 -27.74 12.74 28.42
C GLY A 391 -28.08 11.32 28.89
N GLN A 392 -27.39 10.80 29.92
CA GLN A 392 -27.68 9.51 30.56
C GLN A 392 -28.84 9.62 31.56
N GLU A 393 -28.98 10.74 32.29
CA GLU A 393 -30.11 10.97 33.21
C GLU A 393 -31.46 11.03 32.46
N ASP A 394 -31.47 11.52 31.21
CA ASP A 394 -32.64 11.52 30.34
C ASP A 394 -32.98 10.13 29.75
N GLN A 395 -32.12 9.12 29.93
CA GLN A 395 -32.27 7.76 29.38
C GLN A 395 -32.53 6.66 30.43
N GLU A 396 -32.50 6.94 31.75
CA GLU A 396 -32.98 5.96 32.74
C GLU A 396 -34.50 5.71 32.58
N PRO A 397 -34.95 4.44 32.55
CA PRO A 397 -36.27 4.09 32.07
C PRO A 397 -37.35 4.47 33.07
N LEU A 398 -38.52 4.87 32.54
CA LEU A 398 -39.80 4.69 33.24
C LEU A 398 -39.89 3.25 33.75
N GLN A 399 -39.52 3.03 35.02
CA GLN A 399 -40.10 1.96 35.82
C GLN A 399 -41.59 2.28 35.93
N LEU A 400 -42.35 1.80 34.96
CA LEU A 400 -43.80 1.68 35.09
C LEU A 400 -44.06 0.58 36.11
N ASP A 401 -44.12 1.01 37.37
CA ASP A 401 -44.97 0.43 38.39
C ASP A 401 -46.29 0.00 37.73
N THR A 402 -46.45 -1.30 37.54
CA THR A 402 -47.76 -1.90 37.24
C THR A 402 -48.04 -2.99 38.26
N LEU A 403 -48.99 -2.62 39.13
CA LEU A 403 -49.76 -3.44 40.07
C LEU A 403 -50.40 -4.67 39.41
#